data_AF-A0A832T2I2-F1
#
_entry.id   AF-A0A832T2I2-F1
#
_cell.length_a   1.000
_cell.length_b   1.000
_cell.length_c   1.000
_cell.angle_alpha   90.00
_cell.angle_beta   90.00
_cell.angle_gamma   90.00
#
_symmetry.space_group_name_H-M   'P 1'
#
loop_
_entity.id
_entity.type
_entity.pdbx_description
1 polymer ?
#
loop_
_entity_poly.entity_id
_entity_poly.type
_entity_poly.pdbx_seq_one_letter_code
_entity_poly.pdbx_strand_id
1 'polypeptide(L)'
;MVNVDTIISSLVAQAPLVVIAIILLYYKLDRKIDRLDRKIDNIRVGLSSQIEKLSVRVDELKHEVKSLASGFYNYQNALIDLLAAKGLVTLPEAVLLRGALRASLPHAMSKYYTEEVRKRLQTLLDKELDQYTWEDVAELENIAKLMYKEYIATGREDLLDYYPKLMMYAAIVRGLLRRREMEKRQGQGVA
;
A
#
# COMPACT_ATOMS: atom_id res chain seq x y z
N MET A 1 45.23 -67.14 -22.63
CA MET A 1 44.90 -66.79 -21.23
C MET A 1 45.61 -65.49 -20.91
N VAL A 2 44.87 -64.46 -20.52
CA VAL A 2 45.48 -63.20 -20.09
C VAL A 2 46.14 -63.45 -18.73
N ASN A 3 47.44 -63.18 -18.62
CA ASN A 3 48.20 -63.49 -17.42
C ASN A 3 47.94 -62.40 -16.37
N VAL A 4 47.17 -62.76 -15.34
CA VAL A 4 46.68 -61.85 -14.31
C VAL A 4 47.84 -61.16 -13.58
N ASP A 5 48.95 -61.86 -13.37
CA ASP A 5 50.15 -61.31 -12.73
C ASP A 5 50.81 -60.23 -13.60
N THR A 6 50.83 -60.41 -14.93
CA THR A 6 51.36 -59.40 -15.86
C THR A 6 50.49 -58.16 -15.89
N ILE A 7 49.16 -58.30 -15.80
CA ILE A 7 48.26 -57.16 -15.65
C ILE A 7 48.52 -56.44 -14.32
N ILE A 8 48.60 -57.17 -13.21
CA ILE A 8 48.79 -56.59 -11.88
C ILE A 8 50.13 -55.85 -11.80
N SER A 9 51.23 -56.45 -12.27
CA SER A 9 52.53 -55.77 -12.32
C SER A 9 52.53 -54.54 -13.23
N SER A 10 51.83 -54.60 -14.38
CA SER A 10 51.63 -53.44 -15.25
C SER A 10 50.79 -52.34 -14.59
N LEU A 11 49.79 -52.70 -13.79
CA LEU A 11 48.94 -51.75 -13.06
C LEU A 11 49.73 -51.08 -11.93
N VAL A 12 50.51 -51.85 -11.18
CA VAL A 12 51.37 -51.35 -10.09
C VAL A 12 52.48 -50.45 -10.65
N ALA A 13 53.06 -50.79 -11.79
CA ALA A 13 54.05 -49.96 -12.47
C ALA A 13 53.48 -48.59 -12.94
N GLN A 14 52.16 -48.51 -13.19
CA GLN A 14 51.46 -47.27 -13.57
C GLN A 14 50.90 -46.47 -12.38
N ALA A 15 50.90 -47.04 -11.16
CA ALA A 15 50.34 -46.38 -9.98
C ALA A 15 50.90 -44.96 -9.72
N PRO A 16 52.21 -44.67 -9.89
CA PRO A 16 52.73 -43.31 -9.74
C PRO A 16 52.14 -42.30 -10.73
N LEU A 17 51.93 -42.71 -11.98
CA LEU A 17 51.35 -41.86 -13.02
C LEU A 17 49.87 -41.55 -12.74
N VAL A 18 49.12 -42.54 -12.26
CA VAL A 18 47.72 -42.37 -11.85
C VAL A 18 47.60 -41.36 -10.71
N VAL A 19 48.48 -41.44 -9.70
CA VAL A 19 48.51 -40.48 -8.58
C VAL A 19 48.79 -39.06 -9.08
N ILE A 20 49.77 -38.89 -9.97
CA ILE A 20 50.08 -37.57 -10.57
C ILE A 20 48.88 -37.03 -11.36
N ALA A 21 48.21 -37.88 -12.15
CA ALA A 21 47.02 -37.49 -12.90
C ALA A 21 45.87 -37.04 -11.98
N ILE A 22 45.65 -37.75 -10.87
CA ILE A 22 44.67 -37.38 -9.84
C ILE A 22 45.02 -36.03 -9.21
N ILE A 23 46.28 -35.79 -8.84
CA ILE A 23 46.74 -34.52 -8.27
C ILE A 23 46.51 -33.36 -9.24
N LEU A 24 46.85 -33.54 -10.52
CA LEU A 24 46.64 -32.54 -11.55
C LEU A 24 45.15 -32.24 -11.78
N LEU A 25 44.30 -33.29 -11.77
CA LEU A 25 42.85 -33.14 -11.85
C LEU A 25 42.30 -32.39 -10.65
N TYR A 26 42.72 -32.74 -9.43
CA TYR A 26 42.33 -32.07 -8.20
C TYR A 26 42.67 -30.58 -8.27
N TYR A 27 43.92 -30.25 -8.63
CA TYR A 27 44.36 -28.85 -8.73
C TYR A 27 43.60 -28.05 -9.79
N LYS A 28 43.27 -28.68 -10.92
CA LYS A 28 42.47 -28.04 -11.98
C LYS A 28 41.02 -27.83 -11.55
N LEU A 29 40.46 -28.76 -10.78
CA LEU A 29 39.10 -28.67 -10.24
C LEU A 29 39.00 -27.60 -9.16
N ASP A 30 39.94 -27.58 -8.22
CA ASP A 30 40.09 -26.57 -7.17
C ASP A 30 40.13 -25.15 -7.77
N ARG A 31 41.01 -24.92 -8.75
CA ARG A 31 41.06 -23.65 -9.51
C ARG A 31 39.77 -23.30 -10.27
N LYS A 32 38.94 -24.28 -10.63
CA LYS A 32 37.63 -24.02 -11.27
C LYS A 32 36.60 -23.64 -10.21
N ILE A 33 36.60 -24.33 -9.07
CA ILE A 33 35.74 -24.04 -7.92
C ILE A 33 36.02 -22.61 -7.42
N ASP A 34 37.28 -22.25 -7.18
CA ASP A 34 37.69 -20.89 -6.78
C ASP A 34 37.21 -19.78 -7.73
N ARG A 35 37.16 -20.09 -9.03
CA ARG A 35 36.68 -19.15 -10.05
C ARG A 35 35.17 -19.05 -10.06
N LEU A 36 34.48 -20.14 -9.78
CA LEU A 36 33.03 -20.16 -9.64
C LEU A 36 32.60 -19.42 -8.36
N ASP A 37 33.27 -19.65 -7.23
CA ASP A 37 32.99 -18.97 -5.97
C ASP A 37 33.12 -17.46 -6.13
N ARG A 38 34.21 -16.99 -6.74
CA ARG A 38 34.39 -15.56 -7.05
C ARG A 38 33.29 -14.99 -7.95
N LYS A 39 32.82 -15.75 -8.94
CA LYS A 39 31.71 -15.31 -9.81
C LYS A 39 30.40 -15.23 -9.02
N ILE A 40 30.13 -16.23 -8.17
CA ILE A 40 28.94 -16.29 -7.32
C ILE A 40 28.95 -15.10 -6.34
N ASP A 41 30.08 -14.80 -5.71
CA ASP A 41 30.21 -13.67 -4.80
C ASP A 41 29.98 -12.33 -5.51
N ASN A 42 30.57 -12.15 -6.68
CA ASN A 42 30.34 -10.94 -7.48
C ASN A 42 28.86 -10.77 -7.89
N ILE A 43 28.19 -11.86 -8.28
CA ILE A 43 26.77 -11.85 -8.60
C ILE A 43 25.95 -11.50 -7.35
N ARG A 44 26.26 -12.12 -6.21
CA ARG A 44 25.57 -11.87 -4.94
C ARG A 44 25.69 -10.40 -4.53
N VAL A 45 26.88 -9.83 -4.58
CA VAL A 45 27.13 -8.41 -4.28
C VAL A 45 26.39 -7.50 -5.27
N GLY A 46 26.44 -7.82 -6.57
CA GLY A 46 25.75 -7.07 -7.61
C GLY A 46 24.22 -7.06 -7.40
N LEU A 47 23.63 -8.21 -7.10
CA LEU A 47 22.20 -8.36 -6.81
C LEU A 47 21.81 -7.61 -5.53
N SER A 48 22.60 -7.72 -4.46
CA SER A 48 22.34 -6.97 -3.23
C SER A 48 22.31 -5.47 -3.47
N SER A 49 23.26 -4.93 -4.24
CA SER A 49 23.27 -3.50 -4.58
C SER A 49 22.07 -3.09 -5.45
N GLN A 50 21.65 -3.95 -6.39
CA GLN A 50 20.46 -3.67 -7.21
C GLN A 50 19.17 -3.69 -6.39
N ILE A 51 19.03 -4.65 -5.45
CA ILE A 51 17.88 -4.75 -4.54
C ILE A 51 17.81 -3.52 -3.64
N GLU A 52 18.94 -3.06 -3.10
CA GLU A 52 19.00 -1.85 -2.27
C GLU A 52 18.55 -0.61 -3.06
N LYS A 53 19.09 -0.42 -4.28
CA LYS A 53 18.66 0.68 -5.17
C LYS A 53 17.18 0.60 -5.53
N LEU A 54 16.65 -0.60 -5.73
CA LEU A 54 15.23 -0.80 -6.01
C LEU A 54 14.38 -0.44 -4.78
N SER A 55 14.80 -0.85 -3.58
CA SER A 55 14.11 -0.50 -2.33
C SER A 55 13.99 1.00 -2.17
N VAL A 56 15.09 1.75 -2.38
CA VAL A 56 15.09 3.21 -2.31
C VAL A 56 14.10 3.82 -3.31
N ARG A 57 14.13 3.38 -4.57
CA ARG A 57 13.21 3.88 -5.60
C ARG A 57 11.75 3.57 -5.30
N VAL A 58 11.46 2.41 -4.72
CA VAL A 58 10.11 2.02 -4.31
C VAL A 58 9.62 2.89 -3.15
N ASP A 59 10.50 3.20 -2.20
CA ASP A 59 10.18 4.11 -1.09
C ASP A 59 9.94 5.55 -1.58
N GLU A 60 10.76 6.04 -2.50
CA GLU A 60 10.56 7.33 -3.17
C GLU A 60 9.20 7.37 -3.89
N LEU A 61 8.89 6.34 -4.70
CA LEU A 61 7.61 6.24 -5.40
C LEU A 61 6.42 6.24 -4.43
N LYS A 62 6.53 5.52 -3.30
CA LYS A 62 5.50 5.50 -2.25
C LYS A 62 5.27 6.90 -1.67
N HIS A 63 6.33 7.67 -1.46
CA HIS A 63 6.24 9.05 -0.99
C HIS A 63 5.58 9.96 -2.02
N GLU A 64 5.96 9.86 -3.30
CA GLU A 64 5.36 10.64 -4.39
C GLU A 64 3.86 10.35 -4.56
N VAL A 65 3.46 9.07 -4.55
CA VAL A 65 2.05 8.67 -4.63
C VAL A 65 1.24 9.20 -3.44
N LYS A 66 1.82 9.17 -2.22
CA LYS A 66 1.16 9.75 -1.03
C LYS A 66 1.00 11.27 -1.14
N SER A 67 2.00 11.95 -1.69
CA SER A 67 1.95 13.39 -1.95
C SER A 67 0.86 13.74 -2.96
N LEU A 68 0.79 12.97 -4.07
CA LEU A 68 -0.25 13.12 -5.09
C LEU A 68 -1.66 12.91 -4.52
N ALA A 69 -1.86 11.84 -3.73
CA ALA A 69 -3.14 11.58 -3.08
C ALA A 69 -3.55 12.74 -2.16
N SER A 70 -2.59 13.28 -1.39
CA SER A 70 -2.84 14.44 -0.52
C SER A 70 -3.20 15.69 -1.32
N GLY A 71 -2.51 15.94 -2.43
CA GLY A 71 -2.81 17.02 -3.36
C GLY A 71 -4.21 16.92 -3.97
N PHE A 72 -4.61 15.72 -4.38
CA PHE A 72 -5.94 15.45 -4.90
C PHE A 72 -7.03 15.74 -3.86
N TYR A 73 -6.87 15.27 -2.62
CA TYR A 73 -7.85 15.54 -1.54
C TYR A 73 -7.93 17.02 -1.19
N ASN A 74 -6.80 17.73 -1.16
CA ASN A 74 -6.79 19.17 -0.91
C ASN A 74 -7.51 19.94 -2.01
N TYR A 75 -7.25 19.60 -3.27
CA TYR A 75 -7.94 20.19 -4.41
C TYR A 75 -9.45 19.90 -4.36
N GLN A 76 -9.84 18.64 -4.11
CA GLN A 76 -11.24 18.23 -3.99
C GLN A 76 -11.95 19.01 -2.88
N ASN A 77 -11.34 19.16 -1.70
CA ASN A 77 -11.90 19.93 -0.60
C ASN A 77 -12.12 21.40 -1.01
N ALA A 78 -11.12 22.05 -1.61
CA ALA A 78 -11.23 23.44 -2.06
C ALA A 78 -12.32 23.61 -3.15
N LEU A 79 -12.44 22.65 -4.07
CA LEU A 79 -13.48 22.66 -5.09
C LEU A 79 -14.87 22.52 -4.48
N ILE A 80 -15.07 21.56 -3.56
CA ILE A 80 -16.35 21.37 -2.87
C ILE A 80 -16.71 22.60 -2.03
N ASP A 81 -15.74 23.20 -1.34
CA ASP A 81 -15.94 24.46 -0.61
C ASP A 81 -16.41 25.59 -1.55
N LEU A 82 -15.76 25.74 -2.71
CA LEU A 82 -16.14 26.72 -3.74
C LEU A 82 -17.55 26.45 -4.28
N LEU A 83 -17.87 25.20 -4.61
CA LEU A 83 -19.17 24.81 -5.12
C LEU A 83 -20.28 25.00 -4.06
N ALA A 84 -20.00 24.68 -2.80
CA ALA A 84 -20.92 24.93 -1.70
C ALA A 84 -21.18 26.43 -1.48
N ALA A 85 -20.14 27.25 -1.56
CA ALA A 85 -20.25 28.71 -1.48
C ALA A 85 -21.07 29.30 -2.65
N LYS A 86 -20.97 28.71 -3.85
CA LYS A 86 -21.81 29.04 -5.01
C LYS A 86 -23.21 28.44 -4.96
N GLY A 87 -23.53 27.65 -3.93
CA GLY A 87 -24.83 26.98 -3.79
C GLY A 87 -25.04 25.80 -4.75
N LEU A 88 -23.99 25.30 -5.41
CA LEU A 88 -24.04 24.15 -6.32
C LEU A 88 -23.94 22.80 -5.60
N VAL A 89 -23.46 22.79 -4.37
CA VAL A 89 -23.58 21.65 -3.45
C VAL A 89 -24.71 21.98 -2.48
N THR A 90 -25.83 21.29 -2.64
CA THR A 90 -27.06 21.49 -1.86
C THR A 90 -27.36 20.27 -1.00
N LEU A 91 -28.39 20.41 -0.15
CA LEU A 91 -28.85 19.34 0.73
C LEU A 91 -29.29 18.09 -0.08
N PRO A 92 -30.09 18.22 -1.17
CA PRO A 92 -30.41 17.10 -2.06
C PRO A 92 -29.21 16.25 -2.52
N GLU A 93 -28.12 16.85 -3.03
CA GLU A 93 -26.97 16.05 -3.49
C GLU A 93 -26.29 15.33 -2.33
N ALA A 94 -26.20 15.97 -1.17
CA ALA A 94 -25.67 15.35 0.04
C ALA A 94 -26.55 14.17 0.51
N VAL A 95 -27.88 14.29 0.43
CA VAL A 95 -28.82 13.19 0.75
C VAL A 95 -28.65 12.03 -0.22
N LEU A 96 -28.53 12.31 -1.52
CA LEU A 96 -28.32 11.27 -2.53
C LEU A 96 -27.01 10.49 -2.28
N LEU A 97 -25.91 11.20 -2.04
CA LEU A 97 -24.62 10.57 -1.76
C LEU A 97 -24.67 9.77 -0.45
N ARG A 98 -25.29 10.32 0.61
CA ARG A 98 -25.54 9.61 1.88
C ARG A 98 -26.31 8.31 1.65
N GLY A 99 -27.36 8.36 0.84
CA GLY A 99 -28.16 7.18 0.49
C GLY A 99 -27.35 6.11 -0.24
N ALA A 100 -26.53 6.51 -1.21
CA ALA A 100 -25.63 5.59 -1.92
C ALA A 100 -24.60 4.94 -0.98
N LEU A 101 -23.98 5.73 -0.10
CA LEU A 101 -23.03 5.24 0.91
C LEU A 101 -23.68 4.22 1.87
N ARG A 102 -24.90 4.51 2.36
CA ARG A 102 -25.65 3.56 3.21
C ARG A 102 -25.94 2.25 2.49
N ALA A 103 -26.33 2.32 1.23
CA ALA A 103 -26.66 1.13 0.44
C ALA A 103 -25.44 0.24 0.16
N SER A 104 -24.25 0.83 0.06
CA SER A 104 -23.00 0.12 -0.23
C SER A 104 -22.07 0.02 0.98
N LEU A 105 -22.60 0.03 2.21
CA LEU A 105 -21.80 0.03 3.42
C LEU A 105 -20.95 -1.25 3.52
N PRO A 106 -19.60 -1.17 3.57
CA PRO A 106 -18.75 -2.35 3.58
C PRO A 106 -18.88 -3.14 4.89
N HIS A 107 -18.75 -4.46 4.81
CA HIS A 107 -18.68 -5.33 5.98
C HIS A 107 -17.42 -5.06 6.80
N ALA A 108 -17.51 -5.19 8.12
CA ALA A 108 -16.36 -4.94 8.98
C ALA A 108 -15.43 -6.16 9.05
N MET A 109 -14.18 -5.91 9.47
CA MET A 109 -13.12 -6.90 9.67
C MET A 109 -12.37 -6.62 10.98
N SER A 110 -11.43 -7.48 11.34
CA SER A 110 -10.92 -7.57 12.71
C SER A 110 -9.76 -6.64 13.06
N LYS A 111 -9.16 -5.84 12.14
CA LYS A 111 -7.93 -5.07 12.46
C LYS A 111 -8.13 -3.57 12.68
N TYR A 112 -8.59 -2.83 11.68
CA TYR A 112 -8.75 -1.36 11.73
C TYR A 112 -10.19 -0.91 11.46
N TYR A 113 -10.88 -1.54 10.50
CA TYR A 113 -12.29 -1.27 10.24
C TYR A 113 -13.17 -2.31 10.94
N THR A 114 -13.31 -2.14 12.26
CA THR A 114 -14.03 -3.08 13.13
C THR A 114 -15.54 -2.89 13.10
N GLU A 115 -16.30 -3.83 13.67
CA GLU A 115 -17.76 -3.72 13.73
C GLU A 115 -18.21 -2.49 14.53
N GLU A 116 -17.45 -2.07 15.55
CA GLU A 116 -17.68 -0.81 16.27
C GLU A 116 -17.54 0.38 15.33
N VAL A 117 -16.47 0.41 14.52
CA VAL A 117 -16.22 1.48 13.54
C VAL A 117 -17.31 1.49 12.46
N ARG A 118 -17.71 0.32 11.96
CA ARG A 118 -18.80 0.21 10.98
C ARG A 118 -20.14 0.70 11.55
N LYS A 119 -20.49 0.28 12.77
CA LYS A 119 -21.72 0.76 13.45
C LYS A 119 -21.68 2.26 13.65
N ARG A 120 -20.53 2.81 14.03
CA ARG A 120 -20.37 4.26 14.19
C ARG A 120 -20.55 5.00 12.88
N LEU A 121 -19.99 4.49 11.79
CA LEU A 121 -20.23 5.02 10.44
C LEU A 121 -21.72 4.98 10.09
N GLN A 122 -22.39 3.86 10.37
CA GLN A 122 -23.82 3.71 10.13
C GLN A 122 -24.62 4.77 10.91
N THR A 123 -24.33 4.98 12.19
CA THR A 123 -24.96 6.04 12.99
C THR A 123 -24.76 7.43 12.40
N LEU A 124 -23.55 7.75 11.93
CA LEU A 124 -23.28 9.03 11.28
C LEU A 124 -24.11 9.16 9.98
N LEU A 125 -24.11 8.14 9.13
CA LEU A 125 -24.87 8.15 7.88
C LEU A 125 -26.40 8.17 8.08
N ASP A 126 -26.88 7.72 9.24
CA ASP A 126 -28.29 7.77 9.62
C ASP A 126 -28.71 9.15 10.15
N LYS A 127 -27.75 10.01 10.54
CA LYS A 127 -27.98 11.34 11.09
C LYS A 127 -28.51 12.31 10.04
N GLU A 128 -29.42 13.20 10.41
CA GLU A 128 -29.90 14.27 9.51
C GLU A 128 -28.83 15.34 9.26
N LEU A 129 -28.78 15.86 8.03
CA LEU A 129 -27.71 16.74 7.56
C LEU A 129 -27.61 18.04 8.37
N ASP A 130 -28.73 18.56 8.85
CA ASP A 130 -28.79 19.75 9.69
C ASP A 130 -28.26 19.52 11.11
N GLN A 131 -28.23 18.27 11.58
CA GLN A 131 -27.72 17.89 12.90
C GLN A 131 -26.22 17.59 12.91
N TYR A 132 -25.57 17.50 11.74
CA TYR A 132 -24.13 17.28 11.67
C TYR A 132 -23.36 18.40 12.37
N THR A 133 -22.26 18.02 13.02
CA THR A 133 -21.30 18.91 13.66
C THR A 133 -19.92 18.77 13.01
N TRP A 134 -18.99 19.63 13.41
CA TRP A 134 -17.59 19.55 12.97
C TRP A 134 -16.91 18.26 13.46
N GLU A 135 -17.29 17.78 14.64
CA GLU A 135 -16.82 16.51 15.20
C GLU A 135 -17.29 15.33 14.36
N ASP A 136 -18.54 15.32 13.91
CA ASP A 136 -19.06 14.26 13.02
C ASP A 136 -18.29 14.21 11.70
N VAL A 137 -17.95 15.37 11.13
CA VAL A 137 -17.12 15.45 9.92
C VAL A 137 -15.74 14.87 10.15
N ALA A 138 -15.09 15.24 11.27
CA ALA A 138 -13.78 14.71 11.63
C ALA A 138 -13.84 13.18 11.85
N GLU A 139 -14.94 12.69 12.39
CA GLU A 139 -15.17 11.27 12.61
C GLU A 139 -15.36 10.50 11.30
N LEU A 140 -16.15 11.03 10.35
CA LEU A 140 -16.27 10.45 9.00
C LEU A 140 -14.90 10.31 8.32
N GLU A 141 -14.06 11.36 8.40
CA GLU A 141 -12.70 11.31 7.85
C GLU A 141 -11.80 10.31 8.57
N ASN A 142 -11.92 10.20 9.89
CA ASN A 142 -11.15 9.23 10.66
C ASN A 142 -11.53 7.79 10.29
N ILE A 143 -12.83 7.51 10.16
CA ILE A 143 -13.34 6.21 9.70
C ILE A 143 -12.80 5.90 8.29
N ALA A 144 -12.84 6.86 7.38
CA ALA A 144 -12.29 6.72 6.04
C ALA A 144 -10.79 6.35 6.09
N LYS A 145 -10.00 7.00 6.95
CA LYS A 145 -8.58 6.66 7.16
C LYS A 145 -8.39 5.26 7.74
N LEU A 146 -9.29 4.79 8.61
CA LEU A 146 -9.26 3.41 9.14
C LEU A 146 -9.53 2.38 8.03
N MET A 147 -10.47 2.66 7.12
CA MET A 147 -10.72 1.82 5.95
C MET A 147 -9.48 1.70 5.06
N TYR A 148 -8.77 2.80 4.81
CA TYR A 148 -7.52 2.77 4.05
C TYR A 148 -6.43 1.98 4.77
N LYS A 149 -6.31 2.08 6.11
CA LYS A 149 -5.37 1.26 6.89
C LYS A 149 -5.69 -0.23 6.80
N GLU A 150 -6.98 -0.59 6.84
CA GLU A 150 -7.44 -1.97 6.65
C GLU A 150 -7.05 -2.49 5.27
N TYR A 151 -7.27 -1.70 4.21
CA TYR A 151 -6.84 -2.02 2.85
C TYR A 151 -5.32 -2.30 2.79
N ILE A 152 -4.49 -1.42 3.34
CA ILE A 152 -3.03 -1.63 3.36
C ILE A 152 -2.64 -2.91 4.10
N ALA A 153 -3.39 -3.30 5.13
CA ALA A 153 -3.09 -4.47 5.92
C ALA A 153 -3.63 -5.79 5.34
N THR A 154 -4.69 -5.75 4.53
CA THR A 154 -5.45 -6.94 4.11
C THR A 154 -5.65 -7.08 2.61
N GLY A 155 -5.43 -6.01 1.83
CA GLY A 155 -5.70 -5.97 0.40
C GLY A 155 -7.18 -5.82 0.02
N ARG A 156 -8.07 -5.46 0.96
CA ARG A 156 -9.51 -5.30 0.70
C ARG A 156 -9.84 -4.12 -0.23
N GLU A 157 -10.00 -4.40 -1.52
CA GLU A 157 -10.28 -3.40 -2.55
C GLU A 157 -11.63 -2.69 -2.35
N ASP A 158 -12.63 -3.36 -1.78
CA ASP A 158 -13.94 -2.75 -1.51
C ASP A 158 -13.85 -1.56 -0.54
N LEU A 159 -12.89 -1.59 0.39
CA LEU A 159 -12.59 -0.47 1.29
C LEU A 159 -11.83 0.66 0.58
N LEU A 160 -10.95 0.32 -0.36
CA LEU A 160 -10.25 1.30 -1.19
C LEU A 160 -11.23 2.07 -2.08
N ASP A 161 -12.26 1.39 -2.60
CA ASP A 161 -13.31 2.00 -3.42
C ASP A 161 -14.29 2.85 -2.60
N TYR A 162 -14.58 2.45 -1.37
CA TYR A 162 -15.51 3.17 -0.50
C TYR A 162 -14.87 4.41 0.15
N TYR A 163 -13.60 4.30 0.55
CA TYR A 163 -12.80 5.37 1.17
C TYR A 163 -12.94 6.75 0.51
N PRO A 164 -12.71 6.93 -0.80
CA PRO A 164 -12.77 8.25 -1.44
C PRO A 164 -14.20 8.81 -1.50
N LYS A 165 -15.22 7.93 -1.60
CA LYS A 165 -16.64 8.33 -1.58
C LYS A 165 -17.02 8.87 -0.20
N LEU A 166 -16.55 8.23 0.86
CA LEU A 166 -16.74 8.70 2.24
C LEU A 166 -16.04 10.03 2.50
N MET A 167 -14.79 10.18 2.01
CA MET A 167 -14.06 11.46 2.09
C MET A 167 -14.80 12.59 1.35
N MET A 168 -15.35 12.30 0.17
CA MET A 168 -16.16 13.25 -0.60
C MET A 168 -17.40 13.70 0.18
N TYR A 169 -18.11 12.76 0.79
CA TYR A 169 -19.28 13.07 1.61
C TYR A 169 -18.91 13.94 2.81
N ALA A 170 -17.83 13.62 3.52
CA ALA A 170 -17.33 14.44 4.62
C ALA A 170 -17.00 15.88 4.18
N ALA A 171 -16.38 16.05 3.00
CA ALA A 171 -16.10 17.37 2.43
C ALA A 171 -17.38 18.16 2.08
N ILE A 172 -18.40 17.49 1.54
CA ILE A 172 -19.70 18.10 1.24
C ILE A 172 -20.38 18.58 2.53
N VAL A 173 -20.47 17.72 3.54
CA VAL A 173 -21.06 18.07 4.84
C VAL A 173 -20.31 19.25 5.47
N ARG A 174 -18.97 19.27 5.37
CA ARG A 174 -18.15 20.40 5.80
C ARG A 174 -18.51 21.70 5.10
N GLY A 175 -18.60 21.68 3.76
CA GLY A 175 -18.97 22.85 2.98
C GLY A 175 -20.35 23.39 3.37
N LEU A 176 -21.31 22.50 3.61
CA LEU A 176 -22.65 22.85 4.08
C LEU A 176 -22.63 23.46 5.51
N LEU A 177 -21.79 22.95 6.41
CA LEU A 177 -21.59 23.52 7.74
C LEU A 177 -21.03 24.94 7.67
N ARG A 178 -19.98 25.15 6.87
CA ARG A 178 -19.38 26.48 6.66
C ARG A 178 -20.40 27.47 6.12
N ARG A 179 -21.21 27.07 5.14
CA ARG A 179 -22.25 27.94 4.57
C ARG A 179 -23.26 28.36 5.64
N ARG A 180 -23.74 27.42 6.46
CA ARG A 180 -24.65 27.72 7.58
C ARG A 180 -24.05 28.71 8.60
N GLU A 181 -22.75 28.58 8.89
CA GLU A 181 -22.07 29.55 9.76
C GLU A 181 -21.95 30.94 9.13
N MET A 182 -21.67 31.02 7.83
CA MET A 182 -21.62 32.28 7.09
C MET A 182 -22.99 32.98 7.06
N GLU A 183 -24.05 32.24 6.76
CA GLU A 183 -25.43 32.75 6.76
C GLU A 183 -25.84 33.29 8.14
N LYS A 184 -25.50 32.57 9.22
CA LYS A 184 -25.74 33.02 10.61
C LYS A 184 -25.00 34.32 10.94
N ARG A 185 -23.74 34.45 10.51
CA ARG A 185 -22.93 35.67 10.74
C ARG A 185 -23.46 36.86 9.95
N GLN A 186 -23.92 36.65 8.71
CA GLN A 186 -24.51 37.71 7.89
C GLN A 186 -25.87 38.14 8.45
N GLY A 187 -26.68 37.22 8.97
CA GLY A 187 -27.96 37.53 9.62
C GLY A 187 -27.83 38.27 10.97
N GLN A 188 -26.71 38.11 11.68
CA GLN A 188 -26.43 38.81 12.95
C GLN A 188 -25.86 40.23 12.77
N GLY A 189 -25.37 40.58 11.57
CA GLY A 189 -24.86 41.93 11.27
C GLY A 189 -25.92 42.96 10.87
N VAL A 190 -27.21 42.60 10.93
CA VAL A 190 -28.35 43.43 10.51
C VAL A 190 -29.32 43.72 11.68
N ALA A 191 -28.92 43.41 12.92
CA ALA A 191 -29.72 43.67 14.13
C ALA A 191 -29.11 44.81 14.97
#